data_AF-J9S8V0-F1
#
_entry.id   AF-J9S8V0-F1
#
_cell.length_a   1.000
_cell.length_b   1.000
_cell.length_c   1.000
_cell.angle_alpha   90.00
_cell.angle_beta   90.00
_cell.angle_gamma   90.00
#
_symmetry.space_group_name_H-M   'P 1'
#
loop_
_entity.id
_entity.type
_entity.pdbx_description
1 polymer ?
#
loop_
_entity_poly.entity_id
_entity_poly.type
_entity_poly.pdbx_seq_one_letter_code
_entity_poly.pdbx_strand_id
1 'polypeptide(L)'
;MTTTYRDYLWFKDDDEFAGWRANGHVVSLIRDATATGVLDALSAYSRRTRGIGFEGFGKRSLEFELLGLAPMMSQTVQTVGVADIGGGWVLLIQHNSEYLGVSDELFKPVIDNHEVVSHFSNVNANSQFVWWRNGQRQISFEPMFATSDLDGARSIPTAGSSTLFDLMSDVGGFELEETDEPRAEFFHIEASFALAERLTGIAVTKDLIETAEFTVALVPTTTEPQAPFAHEMPPRVPLLGDRATWSEVHQLYRSAGETTVHATMVLSEDQGDSEERHEVEFWYSPFEGMRQVDADGLLSVSNGSGLHWHRGPYSPHTWPDQLIGIHTRWDQQTPFRLVIDPTSSGTVTEVNGRRAWEFAFPPVFYGGGPTAVAFDAHTGIPLRAETSNRTEELNNVTLDESLPEDLFTLPD
;
A
#
# COMPACT_ATOMS: atom_id res chain seq x y z
N MET A 1 22.84 -20.27 22.80
CA MET A 1 23.20 -20.69 21.43
C MET A 1 23.66 -19.45 20.69
N THR A 2 24.62 -19.57 19.78
CA THR A 2 25.06 -18.45 18.93
C THR A 2 24.13 -18.37 17.73
N THR A 3 23.59 -17.19 17.44
CA THR A 3 22.72 -16.92 16.29
C THR A 3 23.44 -17.21 14.97
N THR A 4 22.76 -17.88 14.04
CA THR A 4 23.25 -18.19 12.69
C THR A 4 22.16 -17.92 11.65
N TYR A 5 22.51 -17.96 10.36
CA TYR A 5 21.52 -17.83 9.27
C TYR A 5 20.37 -18.84 9.38
N ARG A 6 20.59 -20.00 10.03
CA ARG A 6 19.57 -21.05 10.18
C ARG A 6 18.38 -20.61 11.02
N ASP A 7 18.59 -19.69 11.96
CA ASP A 7 17.53 -19.15 12.83
C ASP A 7 16.56 -18.25 12.04
N TYR A 8 16.94 -17.87 10.81
CA TYR A 8 16.20 -16.97 9.93
C TYR A 8 15.64 -17.66 8.68
N LEU A 9 15.70 -19.00 8.59
CA LEU A 9 15.16 -19.75 7.46
C LEU A 9 13.65 -19.58 7.26
N TRP A 10 12.91 -19.13 8.28
CA TRP A 10 11.50 -18.75 8.15
C TRP A 10 11.29 -17.74 7.01
N PHE A 11 12.25 -16.83 6.79
CA PHE A 11 12.16 -15.85 5.71
C PHE A 11 12.23 -16.49 4.33
N LYS A 12 12.83 -17.68 4.20
CA LYS A 12 12.97 -18.47 2.96
C LYS A 12 11.88 -19.52 2.78
N ASP A 13 11.54 -20.18 3.87
CA ASP A 13 10.75 -21.41 3.85
C ASP A 13 9.24 -21.13 3.94
N ASP A 14 8.86 -19.97 4.48
CA ASP A 14 7.45 -19.60 4.62
C ASP A 14 6.95 -18.83 3.39
N ASP A 15 5.80 -19.23 2.86
CA ASP A 15 5.19 -18.62 1.68
C ASP A 15 4.63 -17.22 1.98
N GLU A 16 4.36 -16.90 3.24
CA GLU A 16 3.91 -15.57 3.66
C GLU A 16 4.88 -14.46 3.22
N PHE A 17 6.19 -14.74 3.25
CA PHE A 17 7.23 -13.78 2.85
C PHE A 17 7.61 -13.86 1.38
N ALA A 18 6.94 -14.70 0.57
CA ALA A 18 7.26 -14.85 -0.85
C ALA A 18 7.16 -13.52 -1.62
N GLY A 19 6.20 -12.65 -1.27
CA GLY A 19 6.08 -11.31 -1.85
C GLY A 19 7.28 -10.42 -1.57
N TRP A 20 7.80 -10.43 -0.33
CA TRP A 20 9.03 -9.70 0.04
C TRP A 20 10.26 -10.24 -0.68
N ARG A 21 10.38 -11.57 -0.79
CA ARG A 21 11.45 -12.19 -1.56
C ARG A 21 11.39 -11.83 -3.04
N ALA A 22 10.18 -11.79 -3.61
CA ALA A 22 9.97 -11.57 -5.04
C ALA A 22 10.09 -10.09 -5.45
N ASN A 23 9.61 -9.16 -4.61
CA ASN A 23 9.51 -7.75 -4.94
C ASN A 23 10.60 -6.88 -4.28
N GLY A 24 11.31 -7.44 -3.31
CA GLY A 24 12.34 -6.74 -2.54
C GLY A 24 11.87 -6.24 -1.18
N HIS A 25 12.83 -6.09 -0.28
CA HIS A 25 12.65 -5.65 1.10
C HIS A 25 13.77 -4.71 1.54
N VAL A 26 13.45 -3.89 2.54
CA VAL A 26 14.43 -3.24 3.43
C VAL A 26 14.04 -3.60 4.86
N VAL A 27 15.05 -3.92 5.67
CA VAL A 27 14.93 -4.04 7.11
C VAL A 27 16.02 -3.19 7.73
N SER A 28 15.63 -2.23 8.57
CA SER A 28 16.56 -1.37 9.31
C SER A 28 16.26 -1.40 10.81
N LEU A 29 17.30 -1.66 11.61
CA LEU A 29 17.30 -1.52 13.05
C LEU A 29 17.96 -0.19 13.41
N ILE A 30 17.23 0.67 14.11
CA ILE A 30 17.64 2.04 14.43
C ILE A 30 17.66 2.21 15.95
N ARG A 31 18.82 2.56 16.51
CA ARG A 31 19.03 2.68 17.95
C ARG A 31 18.72 4.07 18.49
N ASP A 32 18.24 4.12 19.72
CA ASP A 32 17.93 5.32 20.49
C ASP A 32 16.99 6.26 19.73
N ALA A 33 15.98 5.67 19.07
CA ALA A 33 15.00 6.36 18.24
C ALA A 33 13.56 6.05 18.70
N THR A 34 12.60 6.75 18.08
CA THR A 34 11.17 6.40 18.17
C THR A 34 10.59 6.27 16.77
N ALA A 35 9.54 5.47 16.58
CA ALA A 35 8.93 5.31 15.26
C ALA A 35 8.48 6.66 14.66
N THR A 36 7.89 7.53 15.48
CA THR A 36 7.53 8.90 15.09
C THR A 36 8.73 9.74 14.72
N GLY A 37 9.81 9.71 15.51
CA GLY A 37 11.03 10.47 15.24
C GLY A 37 11.74 10.04 13.96
N VAL A 38 11.76 8.74 13.65
CA VAL A 38 12.30 8.23 12.38
C VAL A 38 11.49 8.74 11.19
N LEU A 39 10.15 8.65 11.26
CA LEU A 39 9.28 9.15 10.19
C LEU A 39 9.39 10.67 10.01
N ASP A 40 9.50 11.43 11.10
CA ASP A 40 9.71 12.88 11.06
C ASP A 40 11.06 13.22 10.40
N ALA A 41 12.13 12.50 10.76
CA ALA A 41 13.46 12.70 10.18
C ALA A 41 13.50 12.39 8.68
N LEU A 42 12.75 11.38 8.24
CA LEU A 42 12.59 11.01 6.84
C LEU A 42 11.60 11.90 6.08
N SER A 43 11.05 12.94 6.71
CA SER A 43 10.07 13.85 6.11
C SER A 43 8.86 13.10 5.55
N ALA A 44 8.36 12.08 6.27
CA ALA A 44 7.24 11.28 5.82
C ALA A 44 6.03 12.17 5.47
N TYR A 45 5.63 12.15 4.20
CA TYR A 45 4.51 12.88 3.63
C TYR A 45 3.29 11.98 3.61
N SER A 46 2.49 11.96 4.66
CA SER A 46 1.14 11.41 4.57
C SER A 46 0.46 11.42 5.92
N ARG A 47 -0.83 11.11 5.88
CA ARG A 47 -1.51 10.35 6.93
C ARG A 47 -0.60 9.20 7.42
N ARG A 48 -0.53 9.04 8.73
CA ARG A 48 0.07 7.87 9.38
C ARG A 48 -1.06 6.90 9.71
N THR A 49 -0.98 5.69 9.17
CA THR A 49 -1.93 4.62 9.47
C THR A 49 -1.27 3.57 10.35
N ARG A 50 -2.07 2.70 10.97
CA ARG A 50 -1.58 1.61 11.81
C ARG A 50 -1.86 0.27 11.14
N GLY A 51 -0.87 -0.59 11.13
CA GLY A 51 -0.98 -1.98 10.70
C GLY A 51 -0.35 -2.88 11.75
N ILE A 52 -1.03 -3.96 12.12
CA ILE A 52 -0.45 -5.00 12.97
C ILE A 52 0.23 -6.02 12.08
N GLY A 53 1.50 -6.27 12.36
CA GLY A 53 2.30 -7.24 11.67
C GLY A 53 2.57 -6.92 10.21
N PHE A 54 3.17 -7.91 9.54
CA PHE A 54 3.47 -7.85 8.12
C PHE A 54 2.21 -7.73 7.25
N GLU A 55 1.16 -8.50 7.57
CA GLU A 55 -0.12 -8.43 6.87
C GLU A 55 -0.76 -7.03 6.99
N GLY A 56 -0.81 -6.47 8.20
CA GLY A 56 -1.35 -5.14 8.43
C GLY A 56 -0.54 -4.05 7.73
N PHE A 57 0.78 -4.16 7.71
CA PHE A 57 1.64 -3.28 6.89
C PHE A 57 1.31 -3.40 5.39
N GLY A 58 1.22 -4.63 4.88
CA GLY A 58 0.88 -4.93 3.49
C GLY A 58 -0.46 -4.32 3.09
N LYS A 59 -1.49 -4.49 3.92
CA LYS A 59 -2.82 -3.89 3.72
C LYS A 59 -2.72 -2.37 3.61
N ARG A 60 -2.08 -1.69 4.56
CA ARG A 60 -1.96 -0.22 4.55
C ARG A 60 -1.18 0.32 3.35
N SER A 61 -0.18 -0.40 2.87
CA SER A 61 0.51 0.01 1.65
C SER A 61 -0.37 -0.13 0.42
N LEU A 62 -1.09 -1.25 0.29
CA LEU A 62 -2.04 -1.45 -0.80
C LEU A 62 -3.11 -0.35 -0.81
N GLU A 63 -3.59 0.09 0.35
CA GLU A 63 -4.50 1.25 0.46
C GLU A 63 -3.89 2.52 -0.16
N PHE A 64 -2.61 2.81 0.11
CA PHE A 64 -1.94 3.96 -0.50
C PHE A 64 -1.78 3.81 -2.02
N GLU A 65 -1.52 2.59 -2.52
CA GLU A 65 -1.47 2.32 -3.96
C GLU A 65 -2.84 2.52 -4.62
N LEU A 66 -3.91 1.96 -4.04
CA LEU A 66 -5.29 2.08 -4.54
C LEU A 66 -5.82 3.51 -4.53
N LEU A 67 -5.40 4.33 -3.55
CA LEU A 67 -5.70 5.77 -3.50
C LEU A 67 -4.83 6.60 -4.47
N GLY A 68 -3.89 5.97 -5.17
CA GLY A 68 -2.94 6.62 -6.07
C GLY A 68 -1.95 7.53 -5.35
N LEU A 69 -1.71 7.30 -4.06
CA LEU A 69 -0.75 8.06 -3.25
C LEU A 69 0.67 7.50 -3.42
N ALA A 70 0.80 6.19 -3.64
CA ALA A 70 2.06 5.51 -3.93
C ALA A 70 1.94 4.70 -5.23
N PRO A 71 2.28 5.26 -6.40
CA PRO A 71 2.21 4.49 -7.64
C PRO A 71 3.19 3.31 -7.61
N MET A 72 2.76 2.13 -8.06
CA MET A 72 3.45 0.82 -7.99
C MET A 72 4.85 0.76 -8.64
N MET A 73 5.30 1.83 -9.31
CA MET A 73 6.61 1.95 -9.96
C MET A 73 7.25 3.33 -9.72
N SER A 74 6.75 4.10 -8.76
CA SER A 74 7.30 5.43 -8.48
C SER A 74 8.55 5.34 -7.62
N GLN A 75 9.62 5.96 -8.10
CA GLN A 75 10.85 6.16 -7.31
C GLN A 75 10.81 7.46 -6.49
N THR A 76 9.68 8.17 -6.44
CA THR A 76 9.60 9.48 -5.77
C THR A 76 9.08 9.41 -4.34
N VAL A 77 8.33 8.35 -4.02
CA VAL A 77 7.84 8.03 -2.68
C VAL A 77 7.90 6.53 -2.46
N GLN A 78 8.06 6.13 -1.21
CA GLN A 78 8.11 4.73 -0.79
C GLN A 78 7.24 4.54 0.46
N THR A 79 6.47 3.45 0.52
CA THR A 79 5.73 3.09 1.72
C THR A 79 6.64 2.38 2.70
N VAL A 80 6.72 2.89 3.94
CA VAL A 80 7.48 2.26 5.03
C VAL A 80 6.56 1.93 6.20
N GLY A 81 6.88 0.85 6.90
CA GLY A 81 6.31 0.52 8.21
C GLY A 81 7.38 0.74 9.27
N VAL A 82 7.06 1.48 10.33
CA VAL A 82 8.01 1.77 11.42
C VAL A 82 7.39 1.39 12.76
N ALA A 83 8.07 0.56 13.54
CA ALA A 83 7.60 0.06 14.83
C ALA A 83 8.63 0.28 15.94
N ASP A 84 8.15 0.71 17.11
CA ASP A 84 8.93 0.71 18.34
C ASP A 84 8.97 -0.73 18.90
N ILE A 85 10.14 -1.37 18.86
CA ILE A 85 10.30 -2.81 19.21
C ILE A 85 10.93 -3.03 20.60
N GLY A 86 11.04 -1.96 21.39
CA GLY A 86 11.56 -1.99 22.75
C GLY A 86 13.09 -1.92 22.83
N GLY A 87 13.62 -1.81 24.06
CA GLY A 87 15.07 -1.74 24.29
C GLY A 87 15.76 -0.51 23.69
N GLY A 88 15.01 0.53 23.33
CA GLY A 88 15.52 1.70 22.61
C GLY A 88 15.71 1.48 21.11
N TRP A 89 15.15 0.40 20.54
CA TRP A 89 15.26 0.09 19.12
C TRP A 89 13.95 0.32 18.38
N VAL A 90 14.09 0.78 17.15
CA VAL A 90 13.04 0.92 16.16
C VAL A 90 13.35 -0.01 14.99
N LEU A 91 12.31 -0.68 14.50
CA LEU A 91 12.34 -1.47 13.28
C LEU A 91 11.66 -0.69 12.16
N LEU A 92 12.37 -0.46 11.06
CA LEU A 92 11.79 0.02 9.81
C LEU A 92 11.78 -1.13 8.80
N ILE A 93 10.64 -1.30 8.14
CA ILE A 93 10.43 -2.25 7.06
C ILE A 93 9.89 -1.55 5.82
N GLN A 94 10.20 -2.11 4.65
CA GLN A 94 9.72 -1.61 3.35
C GLN A 94 9.49 -2.80 2.42
N HIS A 95 8.46 -2.74 1.57
CA HIS A 95 8.30 -3.63 0.42
C HIS A 95 8.42 -2.86 -0.90
N ASN A 96 8.55 -3.58 -2.02
CA ASN A 96 8.67 -3.02 -3.37
C ASN A 96 9.82 -1.99 -3.44
N SER A 97 10.89 -2.24 -2.68
CA SER A 97 11.93 -1.25 -2.39
C SER A 97 13.04 -1.23 -3.44
N GLU A 98 13.56 -0.03 -3.71
CA GLU A 98 14.85 0.13 -4.38
C GLU A 98 16.04 0.26 -3.42
N TYR A 99 16.06 1.21 -2.45
CA TYR A 99 17.27 1.45 -1.60
C TYR A 99 17.13 2.40 -0.38
N LEU A 100 15.93 2.75 0.13
CA LEU A 100 15.80 3.84 1.15
C LEU A 100 16.71 3.65 2.37
N GLY A 101 16.58 2.52 3.07
CA GLY A 101 17.33 2.25 4.30
C GLY A 101 18.81 1.92 4.10
N VAL A 102 19.30 1.88 2.86
CA VAL A 102 20.73 1.65 2.55
C VAL A 102 21.41 2.84 1.88
N SER A 103 20.65 3.88 1.54
CA SER A 103 21.14 5.09 0.88
C SER A 103 21.70 6.08 1.89
N ASP A 104 23.00 6.39 1.77
CA ASP A 104 23.64 7.43 2.57
C ASP A 104 22.95 8.80 2.42
N GLU A 105 22.41 9.12 1.25
CA GLU A 105 21.77 10.41 0.97
C GLU A 105 20.38 10.49 1.59
N LEU A 106 19.51 9.50 1.32
CA LEU A 106 18.12 9.53 1.75
C LEU A 106 17.99 9.25 3.26
N PHE A 107 18.84 8.38 3.80
CA PHE A 107 18.79 7.98 5.20
C PHE A 107 19.66 8.86 6.10
N LYS A 108 20.35 9.86 5.54
CA LYS A 108 21.23 10.79 6.26
C LYS A 108 20.60 11.38 7.53
N PRO A 109 19.35 11.88 7.52
CA PRO A 109 18.74 12.48 8.72
C PRO A 109 18.65 11.51 9.91
N VAL A 110 18.51 10.21 9.62
CA VAL A 110 18.50 9.14 10.62
C VAL A 110 19.94 8.80 11.04
N ILE A 111 20.83 8.58 10.07
CA ILE A 111 22.23 8.18 10.30
C ILE A 111 22.99 9.19 11.16
N ASP A 112 22.73 10.49 10.97
CA ASP A 112 23.44 11.56 11.69
C ASP A 112 23.20 11.52 13.20
N ASN A 113 22.10 10.90 13.65
CA ASN A 113 21.66 10.92 15.05
C ASN A 113 21.57 9.53 15.70
N HIS A 114 21.62 8.46 14.89
CA HIS A 114 21.34 7.10 15.35
C HIS A 114 22.41 6.10 14.87
N GLU A 115 22.57 5.02 15.63
CA GLU A 115 23.21 3.81 15.11
C GLU A 115 22.18 3.03 14.28
N VAL A 116 22.57 2.62 13.07
CA VAL A 116 21.68 1.99 12.10
C VAL A 116 22.36 0.75 11.54
N VAL A 117 21.67 -0.39 11.58
CA VAL A 117 22.03 -1.58 10.81
C VAL A 117 20.89 -1.84 9.83
N SER A 118 21.19 -1.90 8.54
CA SER A 118 20.20 -2.08 7.51
C SER A 118 20.65 -3.09 6.47
N HIS A 119 19.71 -3.84 5.92
CA HIS A 119 19.94 -4.63 4.74
C HIS A 119 18.74 -4.56 3.79
N PHE A 120 19.04 -4.70 2.50
CA PHE A 120 18.03 -4.73 1.44
C PHE A 120 18.30 -5.82 0.41
N SER A 121 17.23 -6.20 -0.28
CA SER A 121 17.30 -6.92 -1.55
C SER A 121 16.18 -6.45 -2.48
N ASN A 122 16.36 -6.54 -3.81
CA ASN A 122 15.32 -6.18 -4.77
C ASN A 122 15.18 -7.19 -5.92
N VAL A 123 14.20 -6.95 -6.80
CA VAL A 123 13.85 -7.81 -7.95
C VAL A 123 14.98 -8.04 -8.95
N ASN A 124 15.98 -7.15 -8.98
CA ASN A 124 17.14 -7.26 -9.86
C ASN A 124 18.29 -8.04 -9.21
N ALA A 125 18.02 -8.70 -8.08
CA ALA A 125 19.01 -9.39 -7.25
C ALA A 125 20.10 -8.47 -6.67
N ASN A 126 19.89 -7.15 -6.70
CA ASN A 126 20.76 -6.24 -5.97
C ASN A 126 20.52 -6.43 -4.47
N SER A 127 21.59 -6.48 -3.69
CA SER A 127 21.50 -6.54 -2.24
C SER A 127 22.61 -5.73 -1.60
N GLN A 128 22.36 -5.22 -0.39
CA GLN A 128 23.39 -4.52 0.37
C GLN A 128 23.10 -4.66 1.85
N PHE A 129 24.18 -4.79 2.62
CA PHE A 129 24.20 -4.69 4.07
C PHE A 129 25.04 -3.49 4.45
N VAL A 130 24.51 -2.63 5.31
CA VAL A 130 25.20 -1.42 5.76
C VAL A 130 25.05 -1.25 7.26
N TRP A 131 26.13 -0.84 7.92
CA TRP A 131 26.12 -0.46 9.34
C TRP A 131 26.71 0.94 9.48
N TRP A 132 25.94 1.84 10.10
CA TRP A 132 26.39 3.17 10.50
C TRP A 132 26.39 3.30 12.01
N ARG A 133 27.39 4.01 12.51
CA ARG A 133 27.54 4.34 13.93
C ARG A 133 28.19 5.71 14.06
N ASN A 134 27.63 6.57 14.91
CA ASN A 134 28.09 7.95 15.12
C ASN A 134 28.14 8.76 13.80
N GLY A 135 27.13 8.63 12.94
CA GLY A 135 27.08 9.34 11.65
C GLY A 135 28.13 8.90 10.63
N GLN A 136 28.78 7.75 10.83
CA GLN A 136 29.83 7.22 9.94
C GLN A 136 29.52 5.78 9.54
N ARG A 137 29.64 5.51 8.24
CA ARG A 137 29.51 4.15 7.69
C ARG A 137 30.69 3.30 8.13
N GLN A 138 30.40 2.22 8.85
CA GLN A 138 31.40 1.26 9.33
C GLN A 138 31.72 0.23 8.23
N ILE A 139 30.70 -0.31 7.57
CA ILE A 139 30.84 -1.28 6.48
C ILE A 139 29.69 -1.11 5.48
N SER A 140 29.92 -1.46 4.22
CA SER A 140 28.88 -1.62 3.21
C SER A 140 29.32 -2.67 2.19
N PHE A 141 28.62 -3.80 2.14
CA PHE A 141 28.95 -4.88 1.20
C PHE A 141 27.67 -5.46 0.58
N GLU A 142 27.82 -6.16 -0.54
CA GLU A 142 26.74 -6.93 -1.17
C GLU A 142 26.68 -8.34 -0.56
N PRO A 143 25.61 -8.71 0.18
CA PRO A 143 25.48 -10.02 0.81
C PRO A 143 25.68 -11.21 -0.12
N MET A 144 25.19 -11.12 -1.36
CA MET A 144 25.36 -12.18 -2.36
C MET A 144 26.83 -12.35 -2.79
N PHE A 145 27.63 -11.27 -2.73
CA PHE A 145 29.04 -11.21 -3.16
C PHE A 145 29.95 -10.62 -2.06
N ALA A 146 29.87 -11.19 -0.85
CA ALA A 146 30.54 -10.66 0.34
C ALA A 146 32.08 -10.65 0.25
N THR A 147 32.67 -11.41 -0.67
CA THR A 147 34.13 -11.47 -0.89
C THR A 147 34.74 -10.13 -1.29
N SER A 148 33.95 -9.22 -1.86
CA SER A 148 34.42 -7.93 -2.36
C SER A 148 34.91 -6.94 -1.30
N ASP A 149 34.53 -7.09 -0.02
CA ASP A 149 34.86 -6.13 1.06
C ASP A 149 35.37 -6.81 2.36
N LEU A 150 35.99 -8.00 2.23
CA LEU A 150 36.47 -8.76 3.39
C LEU A 150 37.59 -8.04 4.16
N ASP A 151 38.46 -7.29 3.48
CA ASP A 151 39.53 -6.53 4.14
C ASP A 151 38.96 -5.43 5.04
N GLY A 152 37.88 -4.76 4.59
CA GLY A 152 37.09 -3.85 5.41
C GLY A 152 36.55 -4.55 6.66
N ALA A 153 35.87 -5.69 6.47
CA ALA A 153 35.31 -6.48 7.58
C ALA A 153 36.37 -6.99 8.58
N ARG A 154 37.57 -7.36 8.13
CA ARG A 154 38.67 -7.80 9.02
C ARG A 154 39.24 -6.66 9.87
N SER A 155 39.08 -5.40 9.43
CA SER A 155 39.61 -4.23 10.14
C SER A 155 38.69 -3.69 11.24
N ILE A 156 37.42 -4.11 11.25
CA ILE A 156 36.38 -3.56 12.13
C ILE A 156 36.27 -4.45 13.38
N PRO A 157 36.59 -3.94 14.59
CA PRO A 157 36.41 -4.68 15.83
C PRO A 157 34.94 -4.75 16.23
N THR A 158 34.53 -5.86 16.83
CA THR A 158 33.15 -6.10 17.27
C THR A 158 33.09 -6.53 18.73
N ALA A 159 31.93 -6.39 19.37
CA ALA A 159 31.76 -6.82 20.75
C ALA A 159 31.55 -8.34 20.79
N GLY A 160 32.45 -9.08 21.44
CA GLY A 160 32.34 -10.54 21.62
C GLY A 160 32.99 -11.41 20.54
N SER A 161 33.43 -10.82 19.42
CA SER A 161 34.29 -11.45 18.40
C SER A 161 35.49 -10.53 18.11
N SER A 162 36.57 -11.05 17.52
CA SER A 162 37.76 -10.23 17.23
C SER A 162 37.51 -9.21 16.13
N THR A 163 36.76 -9.56 15.09
CA THR A 163 36.47 -8.71 13.93
C THR A 163 35.05 -8.91 13.41
N LEU A 164 34.59 -8.04 12.50
CA LEU A 164 33.34 -8.23 11.75
C LEU A 164 33.43 -9.46 10.84
N PHE A 165 34.59 -9.71 10.23
CA PHE A 165 34.81 -10.93 9.45
C PHE A 165 34.54 -12.20 10.28
N ASP A 166 35.02 -12.24 11.52
CA ASP A 166 34.78 -13.39 12.40
C ASP A 166 33.28 -13.56 12.69
N LEU A 167 32.54 -12.47 12.89
CA LEU A 167 31.08 -12.53 13.00
C LEU A 167 30.41 -13.05 11.73
N MET A 168 30.81 -12.56 10.55
CA MET A 168 30.28 -13.03 9.26
C MET A 168 30.54 -14.53 9.07
N SER A 169 31.71 -15.01 9.49
CA SER A 169 32.06 -16.44 9.46
C SER A 169 31.22 -17.25 10.46
N ASP A 170 31.06 -16.75 11.68
CA ASP A 170 30.29 -17.40 12.75
C ASP A 170 28.80 -17.54 12.40
N VAL A 171 28.17 -16.50 11.80
CA VAL A 171 26.75 -16.57 11.42
C VAL A 171 26.51 -17.51 10.24
N GLY A 172 27.50 -17.67 9.36
CA GLY A 172 27.42 -18.47 8.14
C GLY A 172 26.47 -17.90 7.08
N GLY A 173 26.34 -18.61 5.95
CA GLY A 173 25.42 -18.26 4.85
C GLY A 173 25.99 -17.29 3.81
N PHE A 174 26.90 -16.39 4.21
CA PHE A 174 27.73 -15.62 3.27
C PHE A 174 28.72 -16.53 2.53
N GLU A 175 29.10 -16.14 1.32
CA GLU A 175 30.26 -16.72 0.64
C GLU A 175 31.48 -15.86 0.96
N LEU A 176 32.42 -16.41 1.72
CA LEU A 176 33.60 -15.69 2.21
C LEU A 176 34.88 -16.19 1.53
N GLU A 177 34.79 -17.22 0.70
CA GLU A 177 35.88 -17.77 -0.09
C GLU A 177 35.46 -17.85 -1.55
N GLU A 178 36.36 -17.52 -2.49
CA GLU A 178 36.08 -17.77 -3.90
C GLU A 178 36.16 -19.28 -4.15
N THR A 179 35.07 -19.87 -4.65
CA THR A 179 35.03 -21.28 -5.02
C THR A 179 34.63 -21.42 -6.49
N ASP A 180 35.25 -22.37 -7.19
CA ASP A 180 34.95 -22.66 -8.61
C ASP A 180 33.67 -23.49 -8.79
N GLU A 181 33.06 -23.96 -7.69
CA GLU A 181 31.85 -24.78 -7.74
C GLU A 181 30.57 -23.93 -7.70
N PRO A 182 29.64 -24.11 -8.65
CA PRO A 182 28.38 -23.38 -8.63
C PRO A 182 27.55 -23.74 -7.39
N ARG A 183 27.18 -22.72 -6.61
CA ARG A 183 26.34 -22.88 -5.41
C ARG A 183 24.93 -23.35 -5.81
N ALA A 184 24.47 -24.41 -5.17
CA ALA A 184 23.09 -24.89 -5.31
C ALA A 184 22.10 -24.05 -4.47
N GLU A 185 22.58 -23.43 -3.39
CA GLU A 185 21.74 -22.71 -2.42
C GLU A 185 22.36 -21.39 -2.01
N PHE A 186 21.51 -20.37 -1.85
CA PHE A 186 21.88 -19.04 -1.37
C PHE A 186 21.14 -18.76 -0.05
N PHE A 187 21.90 -18.26 0.93
CA PHE A 187 21.41 -17.94 2.29
C PHE A 187 21.85 -16.54 2.76
N HIS A 188 22.17 -15.65 1.83
CA HIS A 188 22.77 -14.35 2.13
C HIS A 188 21.79 -13.38 2.79
N ILE A 189 20.48 -13.55 2.57
CA ILE A 189 19.44 -12.73 3.22
C ILE A 189 19.30 -13.14 4.69
N GLU A 190 19.19 -14.44 4.95
CA GLU A 190 19.09 -15.00 6.30
C GLU A 190 20.36 -14.74 7.11
N ALA A 191 21.53 -14.80 6.44
CA ALA A 191 22.80 -14.39 7.01
C ALA A 191 22.84 -12.90 7.36
N SER A 192 22.18 -12.04 6.57
CA SER A 192 22.08 -10.60 6.85
C SER A 192 21.25 -10.33 8.11
N PHE A 193 20.12 -11.02 8.29
CA PHE A 193 19.35 -10.95 9.53
C PHE A 193 20.17 -11.41 10.74
N ALA A 194 20.85 -12.56 10.64
CA ALA A 194 21.69 -13.08 11.72
C ALA A 194 22.84 -12.13 12.07
N LEU A 195 23.50 -11.54 11.07
CA LEU A 195 24.56 -10.55 11.28
C LEU A 195 24.02 -9.29 11.96
N ALA A 196 22.84 -8.82 11.57
CA ALA A 196 22.18 -7.68 12.20
C ALA A 196 21.87 -7.96 13.68
N GLU A 197 21.38 -9.15 14.02
CA GLU A 197 21.17 -9.55 15.42
C GLU A 197 22.49 -9.58 16.19
N ARG A 198 23.57 -10.10 15.60
CA ARG A 198 24.88 -10.16 16.28
C ARG A 198 25.47 -8.77 16.56
N LEU A 199 25.21 -7.79 15.69
CA LEU A 199 25.68 -6.42 15.87
C LEU A 199 24.83 -5.63 16.87
N THR A 200 23.52 -5.86 16.88
CA THR A 200 22.55 -5.04 17.65
C THR A 200 22.08 -5.69 18.95
N GLY A 201 22.16 -7.01 19.04
CA GLY A 201 21.52 -7.82 20.08
C GLY A 201 20.02 -8.01 19.88
N ILE A 202 19.46 -7.59 18.74
CA ILE A 202 18.02 -7.59 18.47
C ILE A 202 17.69 -8.65 17.41
N ALA A 203 16.90 -9.64 17.81
CA ALA A 203 16.42 -10.67 16.89
C ALA A 203 15.16 -10.19 16.15
N VAL A 204 15.24 -10.07 14.82
CA VAL A 204 14.07 -9.77 13.97
C VAL A 204 13.37 -11.08 13.64
N THR A 205 12.68 -11.65 14.63
CA THR A 205 12.01 -12.95 14.47
C THR A 205 10.76 -12.85 13.62
N LYS A 206 10.28 -14.00 13.12
CA LYS A 206 8.96 -14.10 12.48
C LYS A 206 7.85 -13.51 13.38
N ASP A 207 7.79 -13.94 14.63
CA ASP A 207 6.80 -13.47 15.62
C ASP A 207 6.84 -11.95 15.81
N LEU A 208 8.04 -11.34 15.85
CA LEU A 208 8.16 -9.88 15.91
C LEU A 208 7.53 -9.21 14.68
N ILE A 209 7.83 -9.72 13.48
CA ILE A 209 7.31 -9.18 12.22
C ILE A 209 5.79 -9.37 12.11
N GLU A 210 5.24 -10.45 12.64
CA GLU A 210 3.79 -10.74 12.63
C GLU A 210 3.00 -9.94 13.69
N THR A 211 3.64 -9.52 14.78
CA THR A 211 2.93 -8.91 15.93
C THR A 211 3.25 -7.44 16.16
N ALA A 212 4.31 -6.89 15.57
CA ALA A 212 4.67 -5.49 15.73
C ALA A 212 3.56 -4.54 15.23
N GLU A 213 3.29 -3.49 16.00
CA GLU A 213 2.40 -2.39 15.56
C GLU A 213 3.22 -1.41 14.71
N PHE A 214 3.07 -1.49 13.39
CA PHE A 214 3.71 -0.59 12.45
C PHE A 214 2.88 0.68 12.28
N THR A 215 3.55 1.82 12.43
CA THR A 215 3.09 3.07 11.85
C THR A 215 3.49 3.10 10.39
N VAL A 216 2.51 3.11 9.49
CA VAL A 216 2.69 3.03 8.04
C VAL A 216 2.53 4.43 7.43
N ALA A 217 3.49 4.83 6.61
CA ALA A 217 3.54 6.16 6.00
C ALA A 217 4.30 6.16 4.67
N LEU A 218 4.12 7.22 3.88
CA LEU A 218 4.90 7.47 2.68
C LEU A 218 6.10 8.35 2.99
N VAL A 219 7.28 7.95 2.52
CA VAL A 219 8.53 8.69 2.65
C VAL A 219 9.00 9.12 1.26
N PRO A 220 9.39 10.39 1.07
CA PRO A 220 9.98 10.83 -0.18
C PRO A 220 11.36 10.23 -0.44
N THR A 221 11.60 9.85 -1.68
CA THR A 221 12.89 9.34 -2.16
C THR A 221 13.51 10.21 -3.24
N THR A 222 12.89 11.35 -3.55
CA THR A 222 13.45 12.40 -4.42
C THR A 222 13.39 13.76 -3.75
N THR A 223 14.38 14.60 -4.04
CA THR A 223 14.43 16.00 -3.59
C THR A 223 13.59 16.96 -4.44
N GLU A 224 13.07 16.50 -5.58
CA GLU A 224 12.20 17.32 -6.42
C GLU A 224 10.82 17.49 -5.75
N PRO A 225 10.33 18.74 -5.61
CA PRO A 225 8.99 18.98 -5.10
C PRO A 225 8.00 18.49 -6.16
N GLN A 226 7.44 17.29 -5.94
CA GLN A 226 6.20 16.93 -6.61
C GLN A 226 5.10 17.91 -6.18
N ALA A 227 4.07 18.06 -7.02
CA ALA A 227 2.90 18.84 -6.65
C ALA A 227 2.48 18.45 -5.22
N PRO A 228 2.35 19.39 -4.27
CA PRO A 228 2.27 19.09 -2.83
C PRO A 228 1.09 18.18 -2.43
N PHE A 229 0.15 17.93 -3.35
CA PHE A 229 -1.02 17.06 -3.17
C PHE A 229 -0.94 15.72 -3.93
N ALA A 230 0.19 15.39 -4.55
CA ALA A 230 0.35 14.13 -5.28
C ALA A 230 0.15 12.93 -4.35
N HIS A 231 0.65 13.04 -3.12
CA HIS A 231 0.69 11.96 -2.13
C HIS A 231 -0.22 12.19 -0.91
N GLU A 232 -1.10 13.19 -0.99
CA GLU A 232 -2.14 13.45 0.01
C GLU A 232 -3.53 13.36 -0.61
N MET A 233 -4.49 12.96 0.23
CA MET A 233 -5.90 13.05 -0.14
C MET A 233 -6.28 14.53 -0.24
N PRO A 234 -6.92 14.96 -1.35
CA PRO A 234 -7.37 16.35 -1.47
C PRO A 234 -8.43 16.65 -0.40
N PRO A 235 -8.54 17.90 0.07
CA PRO A 235 -9.56 18.28 1.02
C PRO A 235 -10.96 18.11 0.41
N ARG A 236 -11.90 17.59 1.21
CA ARG A 236 -13.31 17.47 0.80
C ARG A 236 -14.00 18.83 0.91
N VAL A 237 -14.05 19.56 -0.20
CA VAL A 237 -14.71 20.89 -0.29
C VAL A 237 -15.93 20.82 -1.20
N PRO A 238 -17.16 20.97 -0.66
CA PRO A 238 -18.39 20.96 -1.46
C PRO A 238 -18.39 22.01 -2.59
N LEU A 239 -18.86 21.60 -3.78
CA LEU A 239 -18.94 22.42 -4.99
C LEU A 239 -20.37 22.94 -5.19
N LEU A 240 -20.78 23.86 -4.32
CA LEU A 240 -22.17 24.39 -4.27
C LEU A 240 -22.38 25.67 -5.10
N GLY A 241 -21.36 26.15 -5.81
CA GLY A 241 -21.47 27.29 -6.73
C GLY A 241 -22.30 26.98 -7.97
N ASP A 242 -22.51 27.96 -8.85
CA ASP A 242 -23.33 27.79 -10.08
C ASP A 242 -22.59 27.08 -11.22
N ARG A 243 -21.31 26.79 -11.04
CA ARG A 243 -20.46 26.05 -11.98
C ARG A 243 -19.45 25.20 -11.21
N ALA A 244 -19.11 24.05 -11.79
CA ALA A 244 -17.94 23.27 -11.42
C ALA A 244 -17.31 22.69 -12.68
N THR A 245 -15.99 22.70 -12.72
CA THR A 245 -15.20 22.07 -13.78
C THR A 245 -14.95 20.60 -13.47
N TRP A 246 -14.61 19.81 -14.50
CA TRP A 246 -14.21 18.43 -14.31
C TRP A 246 -13.03 18.30 -13.33
N SER A 247 -12.03 19.19 -13.40
CA SER A 247 -10.90 19.15 -12.47
C SER A 247 -11.32 19.32 -11.01
N GLU A 248 -12.31 20.18 -10.73
CA GLU A 248 -12.81 20.40 -9.36
C GLU A 248 -13.61 19.19 -8.89
N VAL A 249 -14.51 18.67 -9.73
CA VAL A 249 -15.33 17.49 -9.40
C VAL A 249 -14.47 16.24 -9.22
N HIS A 250 -13.45 16.04 -10.06
CA HIS A 250 -12.49 14.95 -9.92
C HIS A 250 -11.67 15.06 -8.62
N GLN A 251 -11.26 16.26 -8.21
CA GLN A 251 -10.60 16.44 -6.91
C GLN A 251 -11.53 16.09 -5.75
N LEU A 252 -12.79 16.50 -5.81
CA LEU A 252 -13.79 16.14 -4.81
C LEU A 252 -14.05 14.62 -4.80
N TYR A 253 -14.16 13.98 -5.97
CA TYR A 253 -14.25 12.52 -6.10
C TYR A 253 -13.07 11.81 -5.46
N ARG A 254 -11.84 12.25 -5.75
CA ARG A 254 -10.64 11.69 -5.13
C ARG A 254 -10.66 11.85 -3.61
N SER A 255 -11.19 12.96 -3.07
CA SER A 255 -11.32 13.17 -1.61
C SER A 255 -12.27 12.17 -0.93
N ALA A 256 -13.08 11.45 -1.72
CA ALA A 256 -13.99 10.43 -1.24
C ALA A 256 -13.40 9.01 -1.27
N GLY A 257 -12.14 8.82 -1.65
CA GLY A 257 -11.54 7.48 -1.82
C GLY A 257 -11.54 6.59 -0.57
N GLU A 258 -11.73 7.16 0.62
CA GLU A 258 -11.80 6.42 1.90
C GLU A 258 -13.22 6.39 2.49
N THR A 259 -14.21 6.94 1.78
CA THR A 259 -15.59 7.10 2.27
C THR A 259 -16.28 5.74 2.36
N THR A 260 -16.82 5.41 3.54
CA THR A 260 -17.80 4.34 3.65
C THR A 260 -19.13 4.79 3.08
N VAL A 261 -19.83 3.89 2.39
CA VAL A 261 -21.11 4.18 1.75
C VAL A 261 -22.14 3.16 2.21
N HIS A 262 -23.26 3.64 2.75
CA HIS A 262 -24.48 2.86 2.95
C HIS A 262 -25.59 3.48 2.10
N ALA A 263 -26.14 2.72 1.17
CA ALA A 263 -27.15 3.23 0.24
C ALA A 263 -28.02 2.09 -0.33
N THR A 264 -29.06 2.48 -1.06
CA THR A 264 -29.81 1.57 -1.92
C THR A 264 -29.41 1.82 -3.37
N MET A 265 -28.95 0.82 -4.09
CA MET A 265 -28.72 0.90 -5.53
C MET A 265 -29.95 0.44 -6.28
N VAL A 266 -30.39 1.24 -7.25
CA VAL A 266 -31.42 0.88 -8.23
C VAL A 266 -30.75 0.75 -9.59
N LEU A 267 -30.90 -0.42 -10.20
CA LEU A 267 -30.47 -0.72 -11.57
C LEU A 267 -31.72 -0.86 -12.44
N SER A 268 -31.85 -0.02 -13.46
CA SER A 268 -32.87 -0.15 -14.50
C SER A 268 -32.20 -0.50 -15.83
N GLU A 269 -32.67 -1.55 -16.51
CA GLU A 269 -32.18 -1.96 -17.82
C GLU A 269 -33.33 -1.99 -18.85
N ASP A 270 -33.10 -1.35 -20.00
CA ASP A 270 -34.03 -1.39 -21.14
C ASP A 270 -33.65 -2.56 -22.06
N GLN A 271 -34.52 -3.58 -22.11
CA GLN A 271 -34.39 -4.73 -23.02
C GLN A 271 -35.32 -4.61 -24.24
N GLY A 272 -35.64 -3.38 -24.66
CA GLY A 272 -36.43 -3.06 -25.84
C GLY A 272 -37.94 -3.17 -25.62
N ASP A 273 -38.42 -4.36 -25.23
CA ASP A 273 -39.85 -4.62 -24.98
C ASP A 273 -40.22 -4.69 -23.47
N SER A 274 -39.22 -4.64 -22.58
CA SER A 274 -39.40 -4.65 -21.12
C SER A 274 -38.30 -3.89 -20.40
N GLU A 275 -38.67 -3.26 -19.29
CA GLU A 275 -37.72 -2.66 -18.33
C GLU A 275 -37.52 -3.65 -17.17
N GLU A 276 -36.28 -4.11 -16.98
CA GLU A 276 -35.90 -4.88 -15.79
C GLU A 276 -35.38 -3.93 -14.72
N ARG A 277 -35.85 -4.10 -13.48
CA ARG A 277 -35.46 -3.27 -12.35
C ARG A 277 -34.98 -4.13 -11.19
N HIS A 278 -33.77 -3.86 -10.73
CA HIS A 278 -33.17 -4.49 -9.56
C HIS A 278 -32.90 -3.44 -8.49
N GLU A 279 -33.14 -3.79 -7.23
CA GLU A 279 -32.94 -2.90 -6.10
C GLU A 279 -32.26 -3.66 -4.97
N VAL A 280 -31.15 -3.11 -4.46
CA VAL A 280 -30.36 -3.71 -3.38
C VAL A 280 -29.94 -2.65 -2.37
N GLU A 281 -30.03 -2.95 -1.09
CA GLU A 281 -29.36 -2.19 -0.04
C GLU A 281 -27.92 -2.68 0.08
N PHE A 282 -26.95 -1.78 0.23
CA PHE A 282 -25.56 -2.17 0.35
C PHE A 282 -24.77 -1.31 1.34
N TRP A 283 -23.73 -1.93 1.89
CA TRP A 283 -22.67 -1.29 2.66
C TRP A 283 -21.35 -1.50 1.93
N TYR A 284 -20.57 -0.44 1.80
CA TYR A 284 -19.30 -0.43 1.11
C TYR A 284 -18.25 0.26 1.98
N SER A 285 -17.10 -0.39 2.12
CA SER A 285 -15.89 0.17 2.69
C SER A 285 -14.75 -0.09 1.71
N PRO A 286 -14.06 0.94 1.19
CA PRO A 286 -13.04 0.80 0.15
C PRO A 286 -11.99 -0.27 0.42
N PHE A 287 -11.66 -0.55 1.68
CA PHE A 287 -10.59 -1.45 2.08
C PHE A 287 -11.04 -2.64 2.94
N GLU A 288 -12.31 -2.66 3.37
CA GLU A 288 -12.84 -3.76 4.20
C GLU A 288 -13.78 -4.68 3.43
N GLY A 289 -14.48 -4.18 2.40
CA GLY A 289 -15.35 -4.99 1.56
C GLY A 289 -16.67 -4.35 1.20
N MET A 290 -17.59 -5.19 0.72
CA MET A 290 -18.93 -4.80 0.33
C MET A 290 -19.94 -5.87 0.77
N ARG A 291 -21.12 -5.44 1.20
CA ARG A 291 -22.24 -6.33 1.53
C ARG A 291 -23.49 -5.84 0.80
N GLN A 292 -24.24 -6.73 0.17
CA GLN A 292 -25.50 -6.43 -0.50
C GLN A 292 -26.64 -7.29 0.07
N VAL A 293 -27.81 -6.68 0.26
CA VAL A 293 -29.04 -7.30 0.76
C VAL A 293 -30.19 -6.91 -0.16
N ASP A 294 -31.05 -7.87 -0.48
CA ASP A 294 -32.29 -7.66 -1.22
C ASP A 294 -33.50 -8.19 -0.43
N ALA A 295 -34.67 -8.25 -1.09
CA ALA A 295 -35.91 -8.71 -0.47
C ALA A 295 -35.84 -10.15 0.09
N ASP A 296 -34.94 -10.98 -0.42
CA ASP A 296 -34.75 -12.38 0.00
C ASP A 296 -33.59 -12.52 1.01
N GLY A 297 -33.01 -11.41 1.49
CA GLY A 297 -31.95 -11.39 2.49
C GLY A 297 -30.56 -11.14 1.87
N LEU A 298 -29.52 -11.75 2.46
CA LEU A 298 -28.13 -11.56 2.01
C LEU A 298 -27.99 -12.02 0.55
N LEU A 299 -27.58 -11.09 -0.31
CA LEU A 299 -27.41 -11.31 -1.73
C LEU A 299 -25.94 -11.57 -2.09
N SER A 300 -25.03 -10.75 -1.58
CA SER A 300 -23.59 -10.95 -1.74
C SER A 300 -22.78 -10.29 -0.62
N VAL A 301 -21.57 -10.78 -0.43
CA VAL A 301 -20.57 -10.15 0.42
C VAL A 301 -19.17 -10.41 -0.13
N SER A 302 -18.33 -9.39 -0.14
CA SER A 302 -16.89 -9.48 -0.35
C SER A 302 -16.16 -8.86 0.82
N ASN A 303 -14.96 -9.37 1.11
CA ASN A 303 -14.08 -8.83 2.14
C ASN A 303 -12.82 -8.18 1.53
N GLY A 304 -12.02 -7.54 2.38
CA GLY A 304 -10.79 -6.86 1.99
C GLY A 304 -9.69 -7.77 1.42
N SER A 305 -9.79 -9.10 1.58
CA SER A 305 -8.86 -10.06 0.96
C SER A 305 -9.28 -10.49 -0.44
N GLY A 306 -10.38 -9.95 -0.97
CA GLY A 306 -10.90 -10.26 -2.30
C GLY A 306 -11.70 -11.56 -2.38
N LEU A 307 -11.95 -12.23 -1.25
CA LEU A 307 -12.87 -13.35 -1.21
C LEU A 307 -14.31 -12.84 -1.33
N HIS A 308 -15.14 -13.60 -2.05
CA HIS A 308 -16.49 -13.20 -2.40
C HIS A 308 -17.46 -14.37 -2.29
N TRP A 309 -18.63 -14.10 -1.71
CA TRP A 309 -19.77 -15.01 -1.65
C TRP A 309 -21.00 -14.32 -2.27
N HIS A 310 -21.84 -15.08 -2.95
CA HIS A 310 -23.15 -14.61 -3.39
C HIS A 310 -24.20 -15.73 -3.36
N ARG A 311 -25.47 -15.33 -3.27
CA ARG A 311 -26.61 -16.24 -3.29
C ARG A 311 -26.89 -16.70 -4.71
N GLY A 312 -26.96 -18.02 -4.91
CA GLY A 312 -27.32 -18.62 -6.19
C GLY A 312 -26.14 -18.84 -7.14
N PRO A 313 -26.39 -19.43 -8.33
CA PRO A 313 -25.33 -19.85 -9.25
C PRO A 313 -24.73 -18.71 -10.10
N TYR A 314 -25.30 -17.51 -10.04
CA TYR A 314 -24.87 -16.36 -10.84
C TYR A 314 -24.63 -15.15 -9.94
N SER A 315 -23.64 -14.33 -10.30
CA SER A 315 -23.37 -13.07 -9.60
C SER A 315 -24.58 -12.14 -9.65
N PRO A 316 -24.75 -11.27 -8.64
CA PRO A 316 -25.77 -10.24 -8.68
C PRO A 316 -25.65 -9.37 -9.94
N HIS A 317 -26.78 -8.86 -10.44
CA HIS A 317 -26.79 -7.90 -11.53
C HIS A 317 -26.29 -6.50 -11.08
N THR A 318 -26.33 -6.24 -9.77
CA THR A 318 -25.93 -4.99 -9.11
C THR A 318 -24.50 -5.02 -8.62
N TRP A 319 -23.73 -3.98 -8.97
CA TRP A 319 -22.30 -3.85 -8.65
C TRP A 319 -22.03 -2.44 -8.10
N PRO A 320 -22.47 -2.13 -6.85
CA PRO A 320 -22.31 -0.79 -6.28
C PRO A 320 -20.85 -0.30 -6.24
N ASP A 321 -19.90 -1.20 -6.01
CA ASP A 321 -18.46 -0.95 -6.05
C ASP A 321 -18.00 -0.42 -7.43
N GLN A 322 -18.59 -0.90 -8.53
CA GLN A 322 -18.27 -0.43 -9.87
C GLN A 322 -18.85 0.95 -10.17
N LEU A 323 -19.91 1.38 -9.46
CA LEU A 323 -20.41 2.75 -9.55
C LEU A 323 -19.60 3.69 -8.66
N ILE A 324 -19.27 3.29 -7.43
CA ILE A 324 -18.47 4.13 -6.51
C ILE A 324 -17.04 4.29 -7.05
N GLY A 325 -16.43 3.18 -7.47
CA GLY A 325 -15.14 3.10 -8.15
C GLY A 325 -15.24 3.38 -9.66
N ILE A 326 -16.09 4.31 -10.10
CA ILE A 326 -16.41 4.53 -11.53
C ILE A 326 -15.18 4.64 -12.45
N HIS A 327 -14.05 5.14 -11.93
CA HIS A 327 -12.79 5.28 -12.66
C HIS A 327 -12.22 3.95 -13.20
N THR A 328 -12.54 2.82 -12.57
CA THR A 328 -12.05 1.49 -12.98
C THR A 328 -12.61 1.03 -14.33
N ARG A 329 -13.68 1.68 -14.82
CA ARG A 329 -14.32 1.33 -16.11
C ARG A 329 -13.55 1.83 -17.34
N TRP A 330 -12.58 2.73 -17.17
CA TRP A 330 -11.76 3.26 -18.26
C TRP A 330 -10.38 2.60 -18.30
N ASP A 331 -9.74 2.76 -19.46
CA ASP A 331 -8.37 2.27 -19.71
C ASP A 331 -7.39 2.81 -18.68
N GLN A 332 -6.62 1.90 -18.08
CA GLN A 332 -5.60 2.21 -17.08
C GLN A 332 -4.40 2.99 -17.66
N GLN A 333 -4.25 3.05 -18.99
CA GLN A 333 -3.20 3.88 -19.61
C GLN A 333 -3.54 5.37 -19.60
N THR A 334 -4.83 5.73 -19.58
CA THR A 334 -5.27 7.14 -19.52
C THR A 334 -5.72 7.47 -18.10
N PRO A 335 -5.02 8.36 -17.38
CA PRO A 335 -5.45 8.77 -16.04
C PRO A 335 -6.89 9.28 -16.06
N PHE A 336 -7.72 8.81 -15.13
CA PHE A 336 -9.15 9.13 -15.11
C PHE A 336 -9.44 10.65 -15.17
N ARG A 337 -8.62 11.46 -14.50
CA ARG A 337 -8.67 12.93 -14.55
C ARG A 337 -8.55 13.55 -15.95
N LEU A 338 -8.01 12.80 -16.91
CA LEU A 338 -7.78 13.24 -18.30
C LEU A 338 -8.77 12.62 -19.30
N VAL A 339 -9.70 11.79 -18.85
CA VAL A 339 -10.75 11.18 -19.69
C VAL A 339 -11.71 12.25 -20.23
N ILE A 340 -11.86 13.36 -19.50
CA ILE A 340 -12.59 14.56 -19.90
C ILE A 340 -11.62 15.74 -19.85
N ASP A 341 -11.79 16.74 -20.73
CA ASP A 341 -11.01 17.99 -20.65
C ASP A 341 -11.20 18.61 -19.24
N PRO A 342 -10.12 18.85 -18.46
CA PRO A 342 -10.20 19.36 -17.09
C PRO A 342 -10.99 20.66 -16.91
N THR A 343 -11.14 21.45 -17.97
CA THR A 343 -11.87 22.73 -17.97
C THR A 343 -13.34 22.60 -18.36
N SER A 344 -13.77 21.41 -18.78
CA SER A 344 -15.18 21.12 -19.10
C SER A 344 -16.06 21.45 -17.91
N SER A 345 -17.14 22.20 -18.15
CA SER A 345 -18.12 22.51 -17.11
C SER A 345 -19.13 21.38 -16.99
N GLY A 346 -19.42 20.95 -15.77
CA GLY A 346 -20.48 20.00 -15.48
C GLY A 346 -21.87 20.65 -15.62
N THR A 347 -22.87 19.83 -15.95
CA THR A 347 -24.27 20.23 -15.93
C THR A 347 -24.81 20.07 -14.52
N VAL A 348 -25.46 21.11 -13.96
CA VAL A 348 -26.16 20.97 -12.66
C VAL A 348 -27.33 20.03 -12.85
N THR A 349 -27.42 19.01 -11.98
CA THR A 349 -28.55 18.08 -11.94
C THR A 349 -28.93 17.78 -10.49
N GLU A 350 -29.99 16.99 -10.31
CA GLU A 350 -30.42 16.47 -9.01
C GLU A 350 -30.65 14.96 -9.12
N VAL A 351 -30.11 14.21 -8.16
CA VAL A 351 -30.30 12.76 -8.03
C VAL A 351 -30.88 12.51 -6.64
N ASN A 352 -32.15 12.11 -6.58
CA ASN A 352 -32.86 11.83 -5.32
C ASN A 352 -32.74 12.91 -4.25
N GLY A 353 -32.95 14.18 -4.65
CA GLY A 353 -32.86 15.34 -3.74
C GLY A 353 -31.42 15.78 -3.41
N ARG A 354 -30.40 15.12 -3.97
CA ARG A 354 -29.00 15.54 -3.85
C ARG A 354 -28.58 16.28 -5.11
N ARG A 355 -28.05 17.50 -4.91
CA ARG A 355 -27.44 18.27 -6.00
C ARG A 355 -26.20 17.55 -6.53
N ALA A 356 -26.08 17.45 -7.84
CA ALA A 356 -24.97 16.77 -8.50
C ALA A 356 -24.45 17.54 -9.73
N TRP A 357 -23.25 17.15 -10.17
CA TRP A 357 -22.61 17.62 -11.40
C TRP A 357 -22.51 16.46 -12.38
N GLU A 358 -23.16 16.61 -13.53
CA GLU A 358 -23.21 15.59 -14.57
C GLU A 358 -22.23 15.88 -15.70
N PHE A 359 -21.53 14.84 -16.14
CA PHE A 359 -20.58 14.86 -17.24
C PHE A 359 -20.84 13.71 -18.21
N ALA A 360 -20.64 13.97 -19.50
CA ALA A 360 -20.63 12.92 -20.52
C ALA A 360 -19.20 12.38 -20.69
N PHE A 361 -19.02 11.10 -20.42
CA PHE A 361 -17.76 10.40 -20.60
C PHE A 361 -17.69 9.73 -21.97
N PRO A 362 -16.47 9.59 -22.54
CA PRO A 362 -16.28 8.72 -23.69
C PRO A 362 -16.64 7.26 -23.34
N PRO A 363 -16.94 6.43 -24.35
CA PRO A 363 -17.28 5.02 -24.14
C PRO A 363 -16.23 4.28 -23.30
N VAL A 364 -16.71 3.33 -22.48
CA VAL A 364 -15.86 2.48 -21.62
C VAL A 364 -15.13 1.42 -22.43
N PHE A 365 -14.04 0.86 -21.88
CA PHE A 365 -13.15 -0.05 -22.61
C PHE A 365 -13.81 -1.35 -23.10
N TYR A 366 -14.84 -1.85 -22.39
CA TYR A 366 -15.56 -3.11 -22.69
C TYR A 366 -17.07 -2.95 -22.94
N GLY A 367 -17.57 -1.75 -23.28
CA GLY A 367 -19.01 -1.50 -23.40
C GLY A 367 -19.36 -0.33 -24.32
N GLY A 368 -20.56 -0.35 -24.91
CA GLY A 368 -21.02 0.66 -25.86
C GLY A 368 -21.36 2.01 -25.23
N GLY A 369 -21.45 3.04 -26.09
CA GLY A 369 -22.08 4.35 -25.82
C GLY A 369 -21.37 5.29 -24.82
N PRO A 370 -21.46 6.61 -25.00
CA PRO A 370 -21.09 7.57 -23.96
C PRO A 370 -21.85 7.26 -22.66
N THR A 371 -21.18 7.43 -21.52
CA THR A 371 -21.80 7.27 -20.20
C THR A 371 -21.99 8.64 -19.56
N ALA A 372 -23.22 9.02 -19.23
CA ALA A 372 -23.46 10.21 -18.40
C ALA A 372 -23.27 9.81 -16.93
N VAL A 373 -22.44 10.53 -16.19
CA VAL A 373 -22.21 10.27 -14.75
C VAL A 373 -22.46 11.53 -13.95
N ALA A 374 -23.34 11.43 -12.95
CA ALA A 374 -23.64 12.49 -12.01
C ALA A 374 -22.90 12.27 -10.69
N PHE A 375 -22.06 13.22 -10.31
CA PHE A 375 -21.29 13.19 -9.06
C PHE A 375 -21.92 14.11 -8.02
N ASP A 376 -22.06 13.65 -6.77
CA ASP A 376 -22.59 14.45 -5.67
C ASP A 376 -21.78 15.75 -5.49
N ALA A 377 -22.45 16.90 -5.51
CA ALA A 377 -21.80 18.19 -5.33
C ALA A 377 -21.20 18.38 -3.92
N HIS A 378 -21.61 17.59 -2.93
CA HIS A 378 -21.09 17.69 -1.57
C HIS A 378 -19.89 16.79 -1.32
N THR A 379 -19.90 15.59 -1.88
CA THR A 379 -18.96 14.53 -1.51
C THR A 379 -18.15 14.01 -2.69
N GLY A 380 -18.60 14.25 -3.92
CA GLY A 380 -17.93 13.81 -5.13
C GLY A 380 -18.13 12.35 -5.47
N ILE A 381 -18.87 11.57 -4.67
CA ILE A 381 -19.20 10.19 -5.05
C ILE A 381 -20.12 10.19 -6.28
N PRO A 382 -19.99 9.21 -7.19
CA PRO A 382 -20.97 8.99 -8.26
C PRO A 382 -22.32 8.59 -7.66
N LEU A 383 -23.38 9.33 -8.02
CA LEU A 383 -24.77 9.06 -7.61
C LEU A 383 -25.57 8.38 -8.72
N ARG A 384 -25.24 8.64 -9.98
CA ARG A 384 -25.86 8.01 -11.14
C ARG A 384 -24.85 7.78 -12.25
N ALA A 385 -24.95 6.64 -12.93
CA ALA A 385 -24.33 6.39 -14.22
C ALA A 385 -25.38 5.87 -15.21
N GLU A 386 -25.42 6.45 -16.40
CA GLU A 386 -26.40 6.14 -17.46
C GLU A 386 -25.68 5.81 -18.76
N THR A 387 -26.02 4.67 -19.34
CA THR A 387 -25.65 4.25 -20.70
C THR A 387 -26.91 4.15 -21.57
N SER A 388 -26.77 3.78 -22.85
CA SER A 388 -27.89 3.71 -23.79
C SER A 388 -29.03 2.76 -23.40
N ASN A 389 -28.79 1.80 -22.51
CA ASN A 389 -29.77 0.78 -22.13
C ASN A 389 -29.76 0.46 -20.63
N ARG A 390 -29.03 1.22 -19.81
CA ARG A 390 -28.83 0.90 -18.40
C ARG A 390 -28.63 2.16 -17.59
N THR A 391 -29.36 2.27 -16.48
CA THR A 391 -29.18 3.32 -15.46
C THR A 391 -28.89 2.68 -14.12
N GLU A 392 -27.81 3.12 -13.48
CA GLU A 392 -27.43 2.78 -12.12
C GLU A 392 -27.57 4.03 -11.26
N GLU A 393 -28.37 3.99 -10.21
CA GLU A 393 -28.64 5.15 -9.36
C GLU A 393 -28.58 4.79 -7.86
N LEU A 394 -28.07 5.71 -7.05
CA LEU A 394 -28.00 5.59 -5.60
C LEU A 394 -29.10 6.39 -4.91
N ASN A 395 -29.78 5.73 -3.98
CA ASN A 395 -30.83 6.26 -3.11
C ASN A 395 -30.42 6.15 -1.64
N ASN A 396 -31.04 6.98 -0.78
CA ASN A 396 -30.88 6.91 0.68
C ASN A 396 -29.41 6.93 1.15
N VAL A 397 -28.56 7.67 0.44
CA VAL A 397 -27.12 7.63 0.64
C VAL A 397 -26.71 8.21 1.98
N THR A 398 -26.03 7.41 2.78
CA THR A 398 -25.34 7.74 4.04
C THR A 398 -23.85 7.48 3.85
N LEU A 399 -23.02 8.42 4.33
CA LEU A 399 -21.57 8.40 4.12
C LEU A 399 -20.84 8.52 5.44
N ASP A 400 -19.61 7.98 5.46
CA ASP A 400 -18.70 8.03 6.61
C ASP A 400 -19.33 7.41 7.88
N GLU A 401 -20.26 6.46 7.72
CA GLU A 401 -20.79 5.67 8.82
C GLU A 401 -19.72 4.68 9.30
N SER A 402 -19.63 4.52 10.62
CA SER A 402 -18.78 3.48 11.23
C SER A 402 -19.42 2.11 11.01
N LEU A 403 -18.80 1.31 10.15
CA LEU A 403 -19.26 -0.04 9.85
C LEU A 403 -18.63 -1.06 10.81
N PRO A 404 -19.38 -2.07 11.30
CA PRO A 404 -18.83 -3.16 12.10
C PRO A 404 -17.80 -3.99 11.33
N GLU A 405 -16.76 -4.50 12.01
CA GLU A 405 -15.74 -5.36 11.39
C GLU A 405 -16.32 -6.67 10.85
N ASP A 406 -17.34 -7.22 11.51
CA ASP A 406 -17.98 -8.47 11.12
C ASP A 406 -18.96 -8.32 9.94
N LEU A 407 -19.26 -7.10 9.51
CA LEU A 407 -20.22 -6.81 8.45
C LEU A 407 -19.87 -7.49 7.13
N PHE A 408 -18.57 -7.58 6.83
CA PHE A 408 -18.00 -8.14 5.61
C PHE A 408 -17.52 -9.60 5.77
N THR A 409 -17.86 -10.25 6.88
CA THR A 409 -17.53 -11.66 7.08
C THR A 409 -18.35 -12.54 6.14
N LEU A 410 -17.68 -13.47 5.46
CA LEU A 410 -18.32 -14.40 4.54
C LEU A 410 -19.13 -15.45 5.32
N PRO A 411 -20.31 -15.86 4.80
CA PRO A 411 -21.02 -17.02 5.32
C PRO A 411 -20.20 -18.31 5.16
N ASP A 412 -20.43 -19.28 6.05
CA ASP A 412 -19.88 -20.64 6.00
C ASP A 412 -20.40 -21.47 4.80
#